data_AF-A0A022PGW6-F1
#
_entry.id   AF-A0A022PGW6-F1
#
_cell.length_a   1.000
_cell.length_b   1.000
_cell.length_c   1.000
_cell.angle_alpha   90.00
_cell.angle_beta   90.00
_cell.angle_gamma   90.00
#
_symmetry.space_group_name_H-M   'P 1'
#
loop_
_entity.id
_entity.type
_entity.pdbx_description
1 polymer ?
#
loop_
_entity_poly.entity_id
_entity_poly.type
_entity_poly.pdbx_seq_one_letter_code
_entity_poly.pdbx_strand_id
1 'polypeptide(L)'
;MLRATKVRIYPTPEQAEYLNGQSGAVRFAYNKALHIKKHTYKLSRTMVDENQAVIVETLRSANMMKNHHLARAIGDAGWHGFIKKLEYKAAAAGLVVSAHGGQRKSVIKTVAG
;
A
#
# COMPACT_ATOMS: atom_id res chain seq x y z
N MET A 1 26.37 16.21 -14.78
CA MET A 1 27.26 15.37 -13.95
C MET A 1 26.98 15.69 -12.48
N LEU A 2 26.48 14.73 -11.69
CA LEU A 2 26.23 14.95 -10.26
C LEU A 2 27.56 14.92 -9.51
N ARG A 3 27.88 15.99 -8.78
CA ARG A 3 29.02 16.06 -7.85
C ARG A 3 28.50 15.82 -6.43
N ALA A 4 29.16 14.93 -5.69
CA ALA A 4 28.87 14.70 -4.28
C ALA A 4 30.11 15.06 -3.45
N THR A 5 29.94 15.94 -2.47
CA THR A 5 31.01 16.33 -1.55
C THR A 5 30.79 15.62 -0.22
N LYS A 6 31.75 14.77 0.18
CA LYS A 6 31.73 14.09 1.47
C LYS A 6 32.28 15.03 2.54
N VAL A 7 31.40 15.58 3.38
CA VAL A 7 31.78 16.41 4.52
C VAL A 7 31.61 15.61 5.81
N ARG A 8 32.62 15.62 6.68
CA ARG A 8 32.56 15.03 8.01
C ARG A 8 32.13 16.10 9.00
N ILE A 9 30.97 15.90 9.62
CA ILE A 9 30.41 16.79 10.64
C ILE A 9 30.65 16.19 12.03
N TYR A 10 30.98 17.04 12.99
CA TYR A 10 31.18 16.70 14.40
C TYR A 10 30.11 17.43 15.23
N PRO A 11 28.91 16.85 15.35
CA PRO A 11 27.80 17.50 16.03
C PRO A 11 28.04 17.59 17.55
N THR A 12 27.50 18.64 18.18
CA THR A 12 27.36 18.70 19.64
C THR A 12 26.40 17.62 20.14
N PRO A 13 26.41 17.25 21.43
CA PRO A 13 25.48 16.24 21.96
C PRO A 13 24.00 16.52 21.65
N GLU A 14 23.56 17.78 21.78
CA GLU A 14 22.19 18.23 21.47
C GLU A 14 21.86 18.08 19.97
N GLN A 15 22.80 18.46 19.09
CA GLN A 15 22.63 18.29 17.65
C GLN A 15 22.56 16.81 17.26
N ALA A 16 23.35 15.95 17.90
CA ALA A 16 23.32 14.52 17.66
C ALA A 16 21.97 13.91 18.07
N GLU A 17 21.41 14.33 19.21
CA GLU A 17 20.09 13.88 19.67
C GLU A 17 18.98 14.31 18.70
N TYR A 18 18.99 15.57 18.25
CA TYR A 18 18.05 16.07 17.23
C TYR A 18 18.16 15.25 15.92
N LEU A 19 19.38 15.05 15.41
CA LEU A 19 19.63 14.28 14.19
C LEU A 19 19.19 12.82 14.34
N ASN A 20 19.41 12.22 15.50
CA ASN A 20 18.98 10.85 15.80
C ASN A 20 17.45 10.74 15.84
N GLY A 21 16.75 11.71 16.42
CA GLY A 21 15.29 11.77 16.40
C GLY A 21 14.73 11.85 14.97
N GLN A 22 15.27 12.75 14.15
CA GLN A 22 14.88 12.88 12.73
C GLN A 22 15.20 11.61 11.94
N SER A 23 16.42 11.10 12.05
CA SER A 23 16.87 9.89 11.34
C SER A 23 16.09 8.65 11.77
N GLY A 24 15.75 8.55 13.05
CA GLY A 24 14.93 7.48 13.62
C GLY A 24 13.51 7.51 13.09
N ALA A 25 12.86 8.68 13.09
CA ALA A 25 11.51 8.85 12.56
C ALA A 25 11.44 8.53 11.06
N VAL A 26 12.42 9.00 10.27
CA VAL A 26 12.53 8.70 8.83
C VAL A 26 12.72 7.21 8.60
N ARG A 27 13.62 6.56 9.36
CA ARG A 27 13.85 5.12 9.27
C ARG A 27 12.60 4.32 9.62
N PHE A 28 11.87 4.73 10.66
CA PHE A 28 10.62 4.10 11.06
C PHE A 28 9.56 4.21 9.95
N ALA A 29 9.32 5.42 9.43
CA ALA A 29 8.35 5.65 8.37
C ALA A 29 8.71 4.86 7.10
N TYR A 30 9.99 4.86 6.71
CA TYR A 30 10.49 4.09 5.58
C TYR A 30 10.28 2.59 5.77
N ASN A 31 10.66 2.04 6.93
CA ASN A 31 10.52 0.62 7.23
C ASN A 31 9.04 0.19 7.26
N LYS A 32 8.16 1.00 7.84
CA LYS A 32 6.70 0.76 7.81
C LYS A 32 6.18 0.74 6.38
N ALA A 33 6.52 1.74 5.57
CA ALA A 33 6.11 1.80 4.17
C ALA A 33 6.66 0.63 3.34
N LEU A 34 7.92 0.26 3.56
CA LEU A 34 8.58 -0.88 2.90
C LEU A 34 7.91 -2.20 3.28
N HIS A 35 7.57 -2.39 4.57
CA HIS A 35 6.85 -3.55 5.05
C HIS A 35 5.48 -3.68 4.37
N ILE A 36 4.67 -2.61 4.38
CA ILE A 36 3.35 -2.59 3.73
C ILE A 36 3.48 -2.89 2.22
N LYS A 37 4.47 -2.29 1.54
CA LYS A 37 4.72 -2.53 0.11
C LYS A 37 5.07 -4.00 -0.15
N LYS A 38 5.99 -4.59 0.61
CA LYS A 38 6.40 -5.99 0.46
C LYS A 38 5.24 -6.95 0.75
N HIS A 39 4.52 -6.73 1.85
CA HIS A 39 3.39 -7.55 2.26
C HIS A 39 2.29 -7.56 1.19
N THR A 40 1.82 -6.38 0.77
CA THR A 40 0.77 -6.26 -0.25
C THR A 40 1.21 -6.82 -1.60
N TYR A 41 2.51 -6.73 -1.94
CA TYR A 41 3.04 -7.33 -3.16
C TYR A 41 3.04 -8.86 -3.11
N LYS A 42 3.47 -9.47 -2.01
CA LYS A 42 3.44 -10.93 -1.85
C LYS A 42 2.01 -11.44 -1.83
N LEU A 43 1.15 -10.86 -0.99
CA LEU A 43 -0.24 -11.27 -0.85
C LEU A 43 -1.02 -11.19 -2.18
N SER A 44 -0.89 -10.09 -2.92
CA SER A 44 -1.57 -9.96 -4.22
C SER A 44 -1.10 -10.97 -5.26
N ARG A 45 0.15 -11.45 -5.16
CA ARG A 45 0.64 -12.52 -6.05
C ARG A 45 0.03 -13.86 -5.65
N THR A 46 0.10 -14.19 -4.37
CA THR A 46 -0.50 -15.42 -3.81
C THR A 46 -1.99 -15.53 -4.14
N MET A 47 -2.77 -14.45 -3.95
CA MET A 47 -4.21 -14.48 -4.26
C MET A 47 -4.50 -14.72 -5.74
N VAL A 48 -3.69 -14.18 -6.65
CA VAL A 48 -3.88 -14.39 -8.10
C VAL A 48 -3.43 -15.79 -8.51
N ASP A 49 -2.32 -16.29 -7.97
CA ASP A 49 -1.77 -17.59 -8.34
C ASP A 49 -2.63 -18.76 -7.80
N GLU A 50 -3.24 -18.60 -6.62
CA GLU A 50 -3.98 -19.68 -5.94
C GLU A 50 -5.48 -19.71 -6.24
N ASN A 51 -6.04 -18.69 -6.91
CA ASN A 51 -7.48 -18.57 -7.12
C ASN A 51 -7.82 -18.38 -8.60
N GLN A 52 -8.87 -19.04 -9.09
CA GLN A 52 -9.36 -18.88 -10.46
C GLN A 52 -10.16 -17.58 -10.67
N ALA A 53 -10.58 -16.92 -9.58
CA ALA A 53 -11.26 -15.64 -9.62
C ALA A 53 -11.04 -14.90 -8.30
N VAL A 54 -10.99 -13.57 -8.35
CA VAL A 54 -10.87 -12.71 -7.16
C VAL A 54 -12.04 -11.73 -7.13
N ILE A 55 -12.81 -11.75 -6.04
CA ILE A 55 -13.94 -10.84 -5.82
C ILE A 55 -13.58 -9.87 -4.70
N VAL A 56 -13.80 -8.58 -4.94
CA VAL A 56 -13.52 -7.50 -3.99
C VAL A 56 -14.81 -6.77 -3.65
N GLU A 57 -15.09 -6.52 -2.39
CA GLU A 57 -16.27 -5.75 -2.01
C GLU A 57 -16.02 -4.23 -2.05
N THR A 58 -16.97 -3.45 -2.58
CA THR A 58 -16.91 -1.98 -2.46
C THR A 58 -17.49 -1.55 -1.12
N LEU A 59 -16.60 -1.39 -0.14
CA LEU A 59 -16.95 -0.80 1.15
C LEU A 59 -17.12 0.72 1.04
N ARG A 60 -17.99 1.30 1.88
CA ARG A 60 -18.10 2.76 2.05
C ARG A 60 -16.94 3.29 2.91
N SER A 61 -15.71 3.11 2.44
CA SER A 61 -14.48 3.47 3.16
C SER A 61 -14.46 4.93 3.59
N ALA A 62 -14.99 5.84 2.78
CA ALA A 62 -15.14 7.26 3.13
C ALA A 62 -16.00 7.48 4.39
N ASN A 63 -17.06 6.69 4.59
CA ASN A 63 -17.88 6.76 5.81
C ASN A 63 -17.16 6.12 7.00
N MET A 64 -16.46 5.00 6.78
CA MET A 64 -15.69 4.34 7.84
C MET A 64 -14.53 5.21 8.33
N MET A 65 -13.94 6.02 7.46
CA MET A 65 -12.92 7.02 7.80
C MET A 65 -13.45 8.15 8.69
N LYS A 66 -14.76 8.41 8.70
CA LYS A 66 -15.38 9.39 9.61
C LYS A 66 -15.59 8.84 11.02
N ASN A 67 -15.51 7.52 11.20
CA ASN A 67 -15.66 6.90 12.52
C ASN A 67 -14.30 6.86 13.23
N HIS A 68 -14.16 7.59 14.34
CA HIS A 68 -12.90 7.69 15.10
C HIS A 68 -12.36 6.34 15.60
N HIS A 69 -13.22 5.34 15.85
CA HIS A 69 -12.79 4.00 16.25
C HIS A 69 -12.23 3.18 15.08
N LEU A 70 -12.70 3.43 13.86
CA LEU A 70 -12.31 2.67 12.67
C LEU A 70 -11.25 3.39 11.84
N ALA A 71 -11.23 4.72 11.84
CA ALA A 71 -10.45 5.54 10.91
C ALA A 71 -8.98 5.15 10.84
N ARG A 72 -8.36 4.86 11.99
CA ARG A 72 -6.95 4.41 12.04
C ARG A 72 -6.75 3.08 11.33
N ALA A 73 -7.56 2.08 11.65
CA ALA A 73 -7.47 0.74 11.05
C ALA A 73 -7.76 0.77 9.54
N ILE A 74 -8.76 1.56 9.12
CA ILE A 74 -9.11 1.75 7.70
C ILE A 74 -7.98 2.45 6.94
N GLY A 75 -7.39 3.49 7.53
CA GLY A 75 -6.25 4.20 6.95
C GLY A 75 -5.01 3.32 6.82
N ASP A 76 -4.68 2.56 7.86
CA ASP A 76 -3.51 1.66 7.87
C ASP A 76 -3.66 0.49 6.87
N ALA A 77 -4.89 0.06 6.55
CA ALA A 77 -5.13 -1.05 5.62
C ALA A 77 -4.79 -0.74 4.16
N GLY A 78 -4.91 0.53 3.71
CA GLY A 78 -4.46 0.97 2.39
C GLY A 78 -5.09 0.22 1.19
N TRP A 79 -6.35 -0.23 1.30
CA TRP A 79 -7.00 -1.14 0.34
C TRP A 79 -6.93 -0.71 -1.12
N HIS A 80 -7.06 0.59 -1.43
CA HIS A 80 -7.04 1.07 -2.81
C HIS A 80 -5.74 0.69 -3.54
N GLY A 81 -4.60 0.83 -2.87
CA GLY A 81 -3.30 0.46 -3.43
C GLY A 81 -3.09 -1.06 -3.53
N PHE A 82 -3.85 -1.85 -2.77
CA PHE A 82 -3.86 -3.31 -2.86
C PHE A 82 -4.74 -3.81 -4.01
N ILE A 83 -5.94 -3.25 -4.17
CA ILE A 83 -6.86 -3.56 -5.27
C ILE A 83 -6.20 -3.30 -6.63
N LYS A 84 -5.53 -2.15 -6.80
CA LYS A 84 -4.75 -1.88 -8.02
C LYS A 84 -3.70 -2.95 -8.32
N LYS A 85 -3.09 -3.56 -7.29
CA LYS A 85 -2.13 -4.66 -7.48
C LYS A 85 -2.79 -5.94 -7.94
N LEU A 86 -3.96 -6.26 -7.38
CA LEU A 86 -4.76 -7.40 -7.82
C LEU A 86 -5.19 -7.21 -9.27
N GLU A 87 -5.70 -6.03 -9.64
CA GLU A 87 -6.15 -5.73 -10.99
C GLU A 87 -5.06 -5.97 -12.05
N TYR A 88 -3.87 -5.38 -11.90
CA TYR A 88 -2.82 -5.57 -12.91
C TYR A 88 -2.24 -6.98 -12.93
N LYS A 89 -2.20 -7.69 -11.78
CA LYS A 89 -1.66 -9.06 -11.71
C LYS A 89 -2.64 -10.09 -12.26
N ALA A 90 -3.92 -9.95 -11.92
CA ALA A 90 -4.97 -10.80 -12.46
C ALA A 90 -5.05 -10.63 -13.97
N ALA A 91 -5.02 -9.38 -14.47
CA ALA A 91 -4.98 -9.13 -15.91
C ALA A 91 -3.78 -9.80 -16.59
N ALA A 92 -2.59 -9.78 -15.96
CA ALA A 92 -1.40 -10.47 -16.48
C ALA A 92 -1.52 -12.01 -16.45
N ALA A 93 -2.30 -12.57 -15.53
CA ALA A 93 -2.57 -14.00 -15.41
C ALA A 93 -3.80 -14.48 -16.23
N GLY A 94 -4.47 -13.58 -16.97
CA GLY A 94 -5.71 -13.90 -17.67
C GLY A 94 -6.92 -14.08 -16.74
N LEU A 95 -6.83 -13.60 -15.50
CA LEU A 95 -7.88 -13.71 -14.48
C LEU A 95 -8.69 -12.41 -14.33
N VAL A 96 -9.93 -12.56 -13.88
CA VAL A 96 -10.85 -11.44 -13.64
C VAL A 96 -10.88 -11.08 -12.15
N VAL A 97 -10.76 -9.77 -11.87
CA VAL A 97 -11.07 -9.19 -10.55
C VAL A 97 -12.42 -8.51 -10.67
N SER A 98 -13.42 -8.87 -9.85
CA SER A 98 -14.74 -8.24 -9.89
C SER A 98 -15.04 -7.49 -8.60
N ALA A 99 -15.64 -6.29 -8.70
CA ALA A 99 -16.09 -5.52 -7.54
C ALA A 99 -17.58 -5.81 -7.26
N HIS A 100 -17.98 -6.07 -6.01
CA HIS A 100 -19.37 -6.31 -5.61
C HIS A 100 -19.82 -5.47 -4.38
N GLY A 101 -21.07 -5.00 -4.39
CA GLY A 101 -21.63 -4.12 -3.35
C GLY A 101 -21.37 -2.62 -3.60
N GLY A 102 -22.30 -1.75 -3.18
CA GLY A 102 -22.21 -0.28 -3.33
C GLY A 102 -22.54 0.28 -4.73
N GLN A 103 -22.89 1.58 -4.84
CA GLN A 103 -23.44 2.31 -6.01
C GLN A 103 -22.60 2.29 -7.31
N ARG A 104 -21.48 1.55 -7.36
CA ARG A 104 -20.78 1.24 -8.61
C ARG A 104 -20.92 -0.25 -8.91
N LYS A 105 -21.96 -0.62 -9.67
CA LYS A 105 -21.89 -1.81 -10.53
C LYS A 105 -20.88 -1.52 -11.64
N SER A 106 -19.59 -1.49 -11.33
CA SER A 106 -18.57 -1.53 -12.37
C SER A 106 -18.15 -2.98 -12.51
N VAL A 107 -18.83 -3.66 -13.43
CA VAL A 107 -18.34 -4.88 -14.05
C VAL A 107 -16.93 -4.59 -14.53
N ILE A 108 -15.93 -5.15 -13.87
CA ILE A 108 -14.59 -5.20 -14.43
C ILE A 108 -14.66 -6.33 -15.47
N LYS A 109 -15.02 -5.97 -16.70
CA LYS A 109 -14.80 -6.81 -17.86
C LYS A 109 -13.29 -6.84 -18.10
N THR A 110 -12.69 -8.02 -18.04
CA THR A 110 -11.62 -8.34 -18.99
C THR A 110 -11.96 -9.67 -19.64
N VAL A 111 -12.34 -9.55 -20.91
CA VAL A 111 -12.45 -10.65 -21.86
C VAL A 111 -11.04 -10.94 -22.35
N ALA A 112 -10.56 -12.15 -22.14
CA ALA A 112 -9.57 -12.82 -22.97
C ALA A 112 -9.99 -14.29 -22.87
N GLY A 113 -10.75 -14.79 -23.83
CA GLY A 113 -10.22 -15.20 -25.12
C GLY A 113 -9.90 -16.67 -24.99
#